data_AF-A0A7J3IFR6-F1
#
_entry.id   AF-A0A7J3IFR6-F1
#
_cell.length_a   1.000
_cell.length_b   1.000
_cell.length_c   1.000
_cell.angle_alpha   90.00
_cell.angle_beta   90.00
_cell.angle_gamma   90.00
#
_symmetry.space_group_name_H-M   'P 1'
#
loop_
_entity.id
_entity.type
_entity.pdbx_description
1 polymer ?
#
loop_
_entity_poly.entity_id
_entity_poly.type
_entity_poly.pdbx_seq_one_letter_code
_entity_poly.pdbx_strand_id
1 'polypeptide(L)' 'MGVLIKKGAEANIYLEDWCGRKVIFKRRNPKKYRIPELDKM' A
#
# COMPACT_ATOMS: atom_id res chain seq x y z
N MET A 1 -11.24 2.66 3.87
CA MET A 1 -9.95 2.99 4.52
C MET A 1 -9.58 1.76 5.30
N GLY A 2 -8.67 0.97 4.74
CA GLY A 2 -8.44 -0.39 5.17
C GLY A 2 -7.72 -0.48 6.49
N VAL A 3 -7.88 -1.63 7.15
CA VAL A 3 -7.14 -1.92 8.38
C VAL A 3 -5.72 -2.30 8.01
N LEU A 4 -4.73 -1.58 8.55
CA LEU A 4 -3.32 -1.94 8.40
C LEU A 4 -3.07 -3.28 9.09
N ILE A 5 -2.69 -4.30 8.32
CA ILE A 5 -2.37 -5.63 8.84
C ILE A 5 -0.88 -5.71 9.15
N LYS A 6 -0.04 -5.13 8.28
CA LYS A 6 1.42 -5.22 8.41
C LYS A 6 2.10 -3.98 7.85
N LYS A 7 2.97 -3.40 8.67
CA LYS A 7 3.85 -2.30 8.28
C LYS A 7 5.18 -2.87 7.80
N GLY A 8 5.65 -2.40 6.64
CA GLY A 8 6.94 -2.80 6.08
C GLY A 8 7.84 -1.60 5.81
N ALA A 9 9.11 -1.87 5.50
CA ALA A 9 10.05 -0.83 5.15
C ALA A 9 9.67 -0.15 3.82
N GLU A 10 9.30 -0.93 2.81
CA GLU A 10 9.05 -0.44 1.45
C GLU A 10 7.57 -0.38 1.06
N ALA A 11 6.71 -1.13 1.77
CA ALA A 11 5.27 -1.16 1.54
C ALA A 11 4.51 -1.59 2.79
N ASN A 12 3.27 -1.12 2.89
CA ASN A 12 2.30 -1.48 3.91
C ASN A 12 1.20 -2.36 3.30
N ILE A 13 0.72 -3.30 4.09
CA ILE A 13 -0.34 -4.25 3.71
C ILE A 13 -1.61 -3.92 4.48
N TYR A 14 -2.72 -3.74 3.77
CA TYR A 14 -4.03 -3.40 4.31
C TYR A 14 -5.06 -4.48 3.95
N LEU A 15 -6.00 -4.71 4.85
CA LEU A 15 -7.24 -5.44 4.57
C LEU A 15 -8.31 -4.42 4.19
N GLU A 16 -8.86 -4.52 2.99
CA GLU A 16 -10.03 -3.72 2.57
C GLU A 16 -11.09 -4.65 1.98
N ASP A 17 -12.30 -4.11 1.81
CA ASP A 17 -13.33 -4.71 0.98
C ASP A 17 -13.36 -3.99 -0.38
N TRP A 18 -13.23 -4.75 -1.47
CA TRP A 18 -13.29 -4.27 -2.85
C TRP A 18 -14.31 -5.07 -3.64
N CYS A 19 -15.28 -4.39 -4.25
CA CYS A 19 -16.40 -5.02 -4.97
C CYS A 19 -17.10 -6.15 -4.16
N GLY A 20 -17.29 -5.93 -2.85
CA GLY A 20 -17.95 -6.89 -1.96
C GLY A 20 -17.10 -8.11 -1.58
N ARG A 21 -15.78 -8.06 -1.80
CA ARG A 21 -14.84 -9.12 -1.42
C ARG A 21 -13.71 -8.55 -0.57
N LYS A 22 -13.30 -9.30 0.45
CA LYS A 22 -12.09 -9.00 1.20
C LYS A 22 -10.87 -9.18 0.31
N VAL A 23 -10.05 -8.15 0.24
CA VAL A 23 -8.83 -8.12 -0.56
C VAL A 23 -7.67 -7.56 0.25
N ILE A 24 -6.46 -7.91 -0.19
CA ILE A 24 -5.21 -7.43 0.39
C ILE A 24 -4.68 -6.31 -0.49
N PHE A 25 -4.67 -5.10 0.03
CA PHE A 25 -4.09 -3.94 -0.64
C PHE A 25 -2.64 -3.74 -0.21
N LYS A 26 -1.73 -3.67 -1.18
CA LYS A 26 -0.31 -3.34 -0.95
C LYS A 26 -0.07 -1.90 -1.38
N ARG A 27 0.15 -1.01 -0.41
CA ARG A 27 0.50 0.39 -0.68
C ARG A 27 1.99 0.58 -0.48
N ARG A 28 2.69 1.10 -1.50
CA ARG A 28 4.10 1.43 -1.40
C ARG A 28 4.31 2.70 -0.57
N ASN A 29 5.41 2.74 0.15
CA ASN A 29 5.86 3.95 0.82
C ASN A 29 6.95 4.63 -0.03
N PRO A 30 6.82 5.93 -0.33
CA PRO A 30 7.83 6.64 -1.11
C PRO A 30 9.16 6.63 -0.34
N LYS A 31 10.24 6.44 -1.08
CA LYS A 31 11.61 6.44 -0.53
C LYS A 31 12.44 7.47 -1.27
N LYS A 32 13.28 8.19 -0.53
CA LYS A 32 14.14 9.26 -1.07
C LYS A 32 15.11 8.77 -2.15
N TYR A 33 15.45 7.49 -2.14
CA TYR A 33 16.34 6.87 -3.12
C TYR A 33 15.62 6.41 -4.40
N ARG A 34 14.29 6.47 -4.45
CA ARG A 34 13.50 6.07 -5.62
C ARG A 34 13.16 7.28 -6.48
N ILE A 35 12.96 7.03 -7.77
CA ILE A 35 12.50 8.04 -8.73
C ILE A 35 11.08 8.47 -8.31
N PRO A 36 10.87 9.74 -7.92
CA PRO A 36 9.59 10.18 -7.37
C PRO A 36 8.44 10.11 -8.38
N GLU A 37 8.74 10.12 -9.68
CA GLU A 37 7.75 9.95 -10.75
C GLU A 37 7.08 8.57 -10.69
N LEU A 38 7.79 7.52 -10.24
CA LEU A 38 7.26 6.16 -10.11
C LEU A 38 6.36 5.96 -8.88
N ASP A 39 6.32 6.94 -7.96
CA ASP A 39 5.48 6.93 -6.76
C ASP A 39 4.32 7.93 -6.85
N LYS A 40 4.24 8.73 -7.93
CA LYS A 40 3.25 9.81 -8.12
C LYS A 40 1.99 9.42 -8.92
N MET A 41 1.78 8.13 -9.18
CA MET A 41 0.62 7.65 -9.94
C MET A 41 -0.63 7.49 -9.07
#